data_AF-A0A6M8VRR8-F1
#
_entry.id   AF-A0A6M8VRR8-F1
#
_cell.length_a   1.000
_cell.length_b   1.000
_cell.length_c   1.000
_cell.angle_alpha   90.00
_cell.angle_beta   90.00
_cell.angle_gamma   90.00
#
_symmetry.space_group_name_H-M   'P 1'
#
loop_
_entity.id
_entity.type
_entity.pdbx_description
1 polymer ?
#
loop_
_entity_poly.entity_id
_entity_poly.type
_entity_poly.pdbx_seq_one_letter_code
_entity_poly.pdbx_strand_id
1 'polypeptide(L)'
;MTASKKPTSLKKYGVPVVEGLLEAFCEQGMTHSIWAVYDTTYERPDGQRSMDGLIALEKGDMLTVFNDASRKEVLWQGEIAFDHTTLNGAGIQKGFEEQGDWIRMFMREYPAELVRAADVPKLEEARQTADNRHQTLRQYLKRGRG
;
A
#
# COMPACT_ATOMS: atom_id res chain seq x y z
N MET A 1 -3.26 6.18 31.17
CA MET A 1 -3.71 5.12 30.24
C MET A 1 -3.72 5.70 28.84
N THR A 2 -2.65 5.53 28.08
CA THR A 2 -2.60 5.95 26.67
C THR A 2 -3.35 4.90 25.85
N ALA A 3 -4.51 5.28 25.33
CA ALA A 3 -5.23 4.46 24.37
C ALA A 3 -4.30 4.24 23.17
N SER A 4 -3.96 2.97 22.90
CA SER A 4 -3.40 2.57 21.62
C SER A 4 -4.38 3.02 20.55
N LYS A 5 -4.02 4.06 19.78
CA LYS A 5 -4.75 4.39 18.56
C LYS A 5 -4.62 3.17 17.67
N LYS A 6 -5.71 2.41 17.54
CA LYS A 6 -5.80 1.37 16.52
C LYS A 6 -5.56 2.05 15.17
N PRO A 7 -4.86 1.41 14.22
CA PRO A 7 -4.73 1.94 12.87
C PRO A 7 -6.14 2.25 12.36
N THR A 8 -6.30 3.36 11.66
CA THR A 8 -7.57 3.70 11.01
C THR A 8 -7.85 2.64 9.97
N SER A 9 -8.55 1.57 10.37
CA SER A 9 -8.85 0.45 9.50
C SER A 9 -9.88 0.89 8.48
N LEU A 10 -9.43 1.50 7.39
CA LEU A 10 -10.26 1.71 6.23
C LEU A 10 -10.49 0.34 5.59
N LYS A 11 -11.73 0.12 5.15
CA LYS A 11 -12.13 -1.15 4.55
C LYS A 11 -12.44 -0.94 3.08
N LYS A 12 -11.60 -1.45 2.20
CA LYS A 12 -11.86 -1.48 0.76
C LYS A 12 -12.53 -2.79 0.43
N TYR A 13 -13.80 -2.74 -0.01
CA TYR A 13 -14.65 -3.92 -0.17
C TYR A 13 -14.75 -4.82 1.09
N GLY A 14 -14.63 -4.24 2.28
CA GLY A 14 -14.63 -4.98 3.54
C GLY A 14 -13.25 -5.47 4.00
N VAL A 15 -12.21 -5.31 3.19
CA VAL A 15 -10.84 -5.74 3.45
C VAL A 15 -10.05 -4.62 4.14
N PRO A 16 -9.30 -4.91 5.23
CA PRO A 16 -8.44 -3.92 5.87
C PRO A 16 -7.43 -3.31 4.90
N VAL A 17 -7.30 -1.98 4.95
CA VAL A 17 -6.31 -1.20 4.21
C VAL A 17 -5.58 -0.32 5.21
N VAL A 18 -4.26 -0.27 5.09
CA VAL A 18 -3.44 0.73 5.77
C VAL A 18 -3.19 1.88 4.81
N GLU A 19 -3.51 3.08 5.24
CA GLU A 19 -3.14 4.30 4.54
C GLU A 19 -1.91 4.91 5.18
N GLY A 20 -0.97 5.36 4.35
CA GLY A 20 0.26 5.94 4.85
C GLY A 20 1.06 6.65 3.78
N LEU A 21 2.30 6.95 4.12
CA LEU A 21 3.31 7.47 3.20
C LEU A 21 4.37 6.40 3.00
N LEU A 22 4.93 6.30 1.79
CA LEU A 22 6.10 5.45 1.59
C LEU A 22 7.27 5.95 2.43
N GLU A 23 8.07 5.04 2.98
CA GLU A 23 9.26 5.40 3.72
C GLU A 23 10.36 4.38 3.47
N ALA A 24 11.56 4.84 3.13
CA ALA A 24 12.75 4.00 3.15
C ALA A 24 13.39 4.15 4.52
N PHE A 25 13.18 3.16 5.37
CA PHE A 25 13.68 3.20 6.74
C PHE A 25 15.08 2.60 6.81
N CYS A 26 15.97 3.24 7.56
CA CYS A 26 17.30 2.73 7.86
C CYS A 26 17.71 3.20 9.25
N GLU A 27 18.03 2.27 10.14
CA GLU A 27 18.54 2.56 11.48
C GLU A 27 20.04 2.28 11.57
N GLN A 28 20.74 2.97 12.48
CA GLN A 28 22.14 2.66 12.76
C GLN A 28 22.30 1.19 13.18
N GLY A 29 23.19 0.48 12.49
CA GLY A 29 23.43 -0.95 12.71
C GLY A 29 22.64 -1.88 11.78
N MET A 30 21.70 -1.36 10.98
CA MET A 30 21.09 -2.15 9.91
C MET A 30 22.07 -2.34 8.75
N THR A 31 22.08 -3.57 8.20
CA THR A 31 22.89 -3.91 7.03
C THR A 31 22.31 -3.34 5.73
N HIS A 32 20.99 -3.12 5.69
CA HIS A 32 20.30 -2.59 4.53
C HIS A 32 19.03 -1.81 4.95
N SER A 33 18.53 -0.97 4.04
CA SER A 33 17.25 -0.27 4.22
C SER A 33 16.06 -1.23 4.15
N ILE A 34 14.94 -0.80 4.72
CA ILE A 34 13.64 -1.47 4.66
C ILE A 34 12.68 -0.55 3.89
N TRP A 35 11.96 -1.10 2.93
CA TRP A 35 10.85 -0.41 2.26
C TRP A 35 9.60 -0.57 3.11
N ALA A 36 8.96 0.55 3.49
CA ALA A 36 7.84 0.55 4.41
C ALA A 36 6.73 1.51 3.95
N VAL A 37 5.54 1.30 4.52
CA VAL A 37 4.49 2.31 4.60
C VAL A 37 4.45 2.81 6.04
N TYR A 38 4.56 4.12 6.21
CA TYR A 38 4.39 4.79 7.48
C TYR A 38 2.93 5.24 7.64
N ASP A 39 2.22 4.62 8.58
CA ASP A 39 0.84 4.99 8.90
C ASP A 39 0.80 6.38 9.55
N THR A 40 0.20 7.35 8.85
CA THR A 40 0.14 8.76 9.26
C THR A 40 -0.61 8.99 10.57
N THR A 41 -1.38 8.03 11.05
CA THR A 41 -2.12 8.14 12.32
C THR A 41 -1.23 7.99 13.55
N TYR A 42 0.01 7.52 13.34
CA TYR A 42 1.04 7.33 14.36
C TYR A 42 2.07 8.48 14.42
N GLU A 43 1.86 9.55 13.65
CA GLU A 43 2.60 10.80 13.88
C GLU A 43 2.27 11.35 15.28
N ARG A 44 3.31 11.63 16.06
CA ARG A 44 3.18 12.18 17.41
C ARG A 44 2.83 13.67 17.34
N PRO A 45 2.20 14.24 18.39
CA PRO A 45 1.82 15.66 18.41
C PRO A 45 2.97 16.65 18.25
N ASP A 46 4.21 16.21 18.49
CA ASP A 46 5.45 16.99 18.31
C ASP A 46 6.03 16.89 16.89
N GLY A 47 5.33 16.25 15.96
CA GLY A 47 5.77 16.00 14.59
C GLY A 47 6.78 14.85 14.46
N GLN A 48 7.07 14.13 15.56
CA GLN A 48 7.95 12.96 15.49
C GLN A 48 7.19 11.73 15.01
N ARG A 49 7.84 10.93 14.17
CA ARG A 49 7.32 9.63 13.73
C ARG A 49 7.67 8.55 14.75
N SER A 50 6.68 7.73 15.12
CA SER A 50 6.81 6.57 16.00
C SER A 50 7.08 5.30 15.19
N MET A 51 7.99 4.45 15.66
CA MET A 51 8.24 3.14 15.04
C MET A 51 7.00 2.25 14.96
N ASP A 52 6.01 2.45 15.84
CA ASP A 52 4.74 1.69 15.82
C ASP A 52 3.93 1.89 14.53
N GLY A 53 4.13 3.02 13.85
CA GLY A 53 3.48 3.33 12.56
C GLY A 53 4.24 2.81 11.35
N LEU A 54 5.45 2.28 11.55
CA LEU A 54 6.31 1.82 10.46
C LEU A 54 5.94 0.38 10.09
N ILE A 55 5.47 0.19 8.87
CA ILE A 55 4.96 -1.09 8.39
C ILE A 55 5.84 -1.55 7.24
N ALA A 56 6.77 -2.47 7.53
CA ALA A 56 7.63 -3.07 6.50
C ALA A 56 6.78 -3.78 5.43
N LEU A 57 7.15 -3.55 4.17
CA LEU A 57 6.57 -4.23 3.02
C LEU A 57 7.09 -5.67 2.96
N GLU A 58 6.17 -6.60 2.75
CA GLU A 58 6.49 -8.02 2.64
C GLU A 58 6.07 -8.57 1.27
N LYS A 59 6.72 -9.66 0.86
CA LYS A 59 6.34 -10.33 -0.39
C LYS A 59 4.87 -10.74 -0.35
N GLY A 60 4.14 -10.43 -1.43
CA GLY A 60 2.73 -10.74 -1.57
C GLY A 60 1.80 -9.61 -1.11
N ASP A 61 2.31 -8.58 -0.45
CA ASP A 61 1.52 -7.40 -0.13
C ASP A 61 1.07 -6.69 -1.41
N MET A 62 -0.16 -6.16 -1.43
CA MET A 62 -0.64 -5.34 -2.54
C MET A 62 -0.49 -3.87 -2.15
N LEU A 63 0.34 -3.15 -2.88
CA LEU A 63 0.62 -1.74 -2.63
C LEU A 63 0.10 -0.90 -3.80
N THR A 64 -0.57 0.21 -3.47
CA THR A 64 -1.00 1.24 -4.43
C THR A 64 -0.36 2.56 -4.02
N VAL A 65 0.35 3.20 -4.95
CA VAL A 65 1.08 4.45 -4.73
C VAL A 65 0.41 5.56 -5.53
N PHE A 66 0.20 6.70 -4.89
CA PHE A 66 -0.50 7.84 -5.45
C PHE A 66 0.42 9.02 -5.71
N ASN A 67 0.00 9.90 -6.61
CA ASN A 67 0.76 11.08 -7.00
C ASN A 67 0.90 12.12 -5.87
N ASP A 68 -0.15 12.29 -5.06
CA ASP A 68 -0.21 13.26 -3.97
C ASP A 68 -1.31 12.90 -2.95
N ALA A 69 -1.46 13.73 -1.91
CA ALA A 69 -2.41 13.50 -0.81
C ALA A 69 -3.88 13.51 -1.26
N SER A 70 -4.20 14.13 -2.40
CA SER A 70 -5.54 14.10 -3.00
C SER A 70 -5.82 12.79 -3.75
N ARG A 71 -4.80 11.97 -3.98
CA ARG A 71 -4.88 10.61 -4.57
C ARG A 71 -5.63 10.57 -5.91
N LYS A 72 -5.43 11.60 -6.74
CA LYS A 72 -6.12 11.72 -8.03
C LYS A 72 -5.58 10.74 -9.07
N GLU A 73 -4.31 10.39 -8.97
CA GLU A 73 -3.63 9.53 -9.93
C GLU A 73 -2.86 8.42 -9.19
N VAL A 74 -2.94 7.21 -9.74
CA VAL A 74 -2.15 6.05 -9.29
C VAL A 74 -0.85 6.04 -10.10
N LEU A 75 0.28 6.25 -9.42
CA LEU A 75 1.60 6.18 -10.02
C LEU A 75 2.06 4.74 -10.23
N TRP A 76 1.72 3.87 -9.29
CA TRP A 76 2.04 2.45 -9.36
C TRP A 76 1.06 1.64 -8.53
N GLN A 77 0.73 0.45 -9.00
CA GLN A 77 -0.07 -0.52 -8.25
C GLN A 77 0.41 -1.94 -8.58
N GLY A 78 0.65 -2.74 -7.56
CA GLY A 78 1.04 -4.13 -7.77
C GLY A 78 1.34 -4.88 -6.49
N GLU A 79 1.56 -6.18 -6.68
CA GLU A 79 2.03 -7.07 -5.62
C GLU A 79 3.53 -6.86 -5.39
N ILE A 80 3.92 -6.77 -4.13
CA ILE A 80 5.31 -6.68 -3.71
C ILE A 80 6.02 -8.00 -3.97
N ALA A 81 7.08 -7.92 -4.76
CA ALA A 81 7.90 -9.03 -5.17
C ALA A 81 9.35 -8.57 -5.28
N PHE A 82 10.04 -8.53 -4.14
CA PHE A 82 11.42 -8.06 -4.10
C PHE A 82 12.40 -9.06 -4.75
N ASP A 83 13.40 -8.49 -5.43
CA ASP A 83 14.66 -9.13 -5.77
C ASP A 83 15.77 -8.63 -4.84
N HIS A 84 16.18 -9.48 -3.90
CA HIS A 84 17.20 -9.19 -2.89
C HIS A 84 18.64 -9.41 -3.37
N THR A 85 18.85 -9.77 -4.65
CA THR A 85 20.20 -9.90 -5.21
C THR A 85 20.90 -8.55 -5.42
N THR A 86 20.16 -7.45 -5.26
CA THR A 86 20.61 -6.07 -5.47
C THR A 86 20.50 -5.24 -4.19
N LEU A 87 21.07 -4.03 -4.19
CA LEU A 87 21.04 -3.06 -3.07
C LEU A 87 21.44 -3.63 -1.70
N ASN A 88 22.52 -4.42 -1.64
CA ASN A 88 23.02 -5.02 -0.40
C ASN A 88 21.96 -5.79 0.40
N GLY A 89 20.95 -6.37 -0.28
CA GLY A 89 19.88 -7.14 0.36
C GLY A 89 18.61 -6.35 0.70
N ALA A 90 18.59 -5.01 0.53
CA ALA A 90 17.38 -4.20 0.73
C ALA A 90 16.20 -4.66 -0.14
N GLY A 91 16.51 -5.26 -1.30
CA GLY A 91 15.52 -5.69 -2.28
C GLY A 91 15.09 -4.55 -3.20
N ILE A 92 14.82 -4.88 -4.46
CA ILE A 92 14.14 -3.99 -5.41
C ILE A 92 12.88 -4.67 -5.90
N GLN A 93 11.80 -3.92 -6.06
CA GLN A 93 10.58 -4.44 -6.66
C GLN A 93 10.85 -4.96 -8.08
N LYS A 94 10.53 -6.24 -8.34
CA LYS A 94 10.63 -6.81 -9.69
C LYS A 94 9.78 -6.02 -10.68
N GLY A 95 10.31 -5.85 -11.89
CA GLY A 95 9.66 -5.08 -12.95
C GLY A 95 10.03 -3.59 -12.98
N PHE A 96 10.82 -3.11 -12.01
CA PHE A 96 11.50 -1.82 -12.16
C PHE A 96 12.80 -2.02 -12.93
N GLU A 97 12.86 -1.49 -14.16
CA GLU A 97 14.05 -1.53 -15.02
C GLU A 97 15.17 -0.65 -14.46
N GLU A 98 14.80 0.53 -13.93
CA GLU A 98 15.72 1.44 -13.26
C GLU A 98 15.54 1.39 -11.73
N GLN A 99 16.57 0.94 -11.03
CA GLN A 99 16.60 0.89 -9.56
C GLN A 99 16.26 2.25 -8.93
N GLY A 100 16.62 3.34 -9.61
CA GLY A 100 16.40 4.71 -9.15
C GLY A 100 14.93 5.07 -8.96
N ASP A 101 14.02 4.54 -9.79
CA ASP A 101 12.62 4.96 -9.72
C ASP A 101 11.89 4.36 -8.52
N TRP A 102 12.19 3.10 -8.18
CA TRP A 102 11.71 2.49 -6.94
C TRP A 102 12.19 3.30 -5.73
N ILE A 103 13.50 3.54 -5.62
CA ILE A 103 14.09 4.28 -4.50
C ILE A 103 13.50 5.69 -4.42
N ARG A 104 13.38 6.40 -5.55
CA ARG A 104 12.83 7.77 -5.61
C ARG A 104 11.41 7.85 -5.09
N MET A 105 10.56 6.84 -5.33
CA MET A 105 9.20 6.86 -4.81
C MET A 105 9.16 6.87 -3.28
N PHE A 106 10.03 6.09 -2.62
CA PHE A 106 10.11 6.04 -1.16
C PHE A 106 10.80 7.28 -0.58
N MET A 107 11.82 7.81 -1.26
CA MET A 107 12.48 9.06 -0.85
C MET A 107 11.56 10.28 -0.93
N ARG A 108 10.54 10.24 -1.80
CA ARG A 108 9.53 11.30 -1.95
C ARG A 108 8.35 11.17 -1.00
N GLU A 109 8.28 10.08 -0.24
CA GLU A 109 7.21 9.80 0.70
C GLU A 109 5.82 9.83 0.06
N TYR A 110 5.67 9.25 -1.13
CA TYR A 110 4.37 9.25 -1.82
C TYR A 110 3.27 8.62 -0.96
N PRO A 111 2.04 9.16 -0.98
CA PRO A 111 0.91 8.52 -0.31
C PRO A 111 0.64 7.14 -0.90
N ALA A 112 0.27 6.21 -0.03
CA ALA A 112 0.05 4.82 -0.40
C ALA A 112 -1.09 4.15 0.38
N GLU A 113 -1.66 3.13 -0.26
CA GLU A 113 -2.55 2.14 0.33
C GLU A 113 -1.85 0.78 0.32
N LEU A 114 -1.85 0.10 1.47
CA LEU A 114 -1.31 -1.23 1.64
C LEU A 114 -2.40 -2.20 2.05
N VAL A 115 -2.49 -3.32 1.33
CA VAL A 115 -3.26 -4.50 1.71
C VAL A 115 -2.30 -5.65 1.94
N ARG A 116 -2.41 -6.27 3.11
CA ARG A 116 -1.51 -7.37 3.48
C ARG A 116 -1.75 -8.60 2.60
N ALA A 117 -0.69 -9.34 2.32
CA ALA A 117 -0.73 -10.55 1.49
C ALA A 117 -1.85 -11.52 1.87
N ALA A 118 -2.08 -11.73 3.16
CA ALA A 118 -3.14 -12.62 3.69
C ALA A 118 -4.57 -12.17 3.34
N ASP A 119 -4.74 -10.89 3.00
CA ASP A 119 -6.03 -10.27 2.71
C ASP A 119 -6.23 -9.96 1.21
N VAL A 120 -5.17 -10.06 0.39
CA VAL A 120 -5.25 -9.85 -1.07
C VAL A 120 -6.27 -10.78 -1.75
N PRO A 121 -6.37 -12.09 -1.44
CA PRO A 121 -7.37 -12.95 -2.06
C PRO A 121 -8.81 -12.47 -1.81
N LYS A 122 -9.08 -11.96 -0.60
CA LYS A 122 -10.41 -11.44 -0.23
C LYS A 122 -10.73 -10.16 -1.00
N LEU A 123 -9.71 -9.33 -1.25
CA LEU A 123 -9.85 -8.11 -2.03
C LEU A 123 -10.23 -8.44 -3.48
N GLU A 124 -9.53 -9.38 -4.10
CA GLU A 124 -9.78 -9.79 -5.48
C GLU A 124 -11.15 -10.46 -5.65
N GLU A 125 -11.55 -11.35 -4.72
CA GLU A 125 -12.90 -11.93 -4.71
C GLU A 125 -14.00 -10.87 -4.59
N ALA A 126 -13.80 -9.90 -3.69
CA ALA A 126 -14.80 -8.86 -3.47
C ALA A 126 -14.90 -7.88 -4.65
N ARG A 127 -13.78 -7.58 -5.33
CA ARG A 127 -13.75 -6.81 -6.59
C ARG A 127 -14.52 -7.55 -7.69
N GLN A 128 -14.21 -8.82 -7.92
CA GLN A 128 -14.89 -9.63 -8.93
C GLN A 128 -16.40 -9.70 -8.67
N THR A 129 -16.80 -9.85 -7.41
CA THR A 129 -18.21 -9.87 -7.02
C THR A 129 -18.91 -8.54 -7.32
N ALA A 130 -18.25 -7.41 -7.03
CA ALA A 130 -18.78 -6.08 -7.31
C ALA A 130 -18.97 -5.84 -8.82
N ASP A 131 -17.98 -6.23 -9.63
CA ASP A 131 -18.03 -6.09 -11.08
C ASP A 131 -19.15 -6.94 -11.69
N ASN A 132 -19.30 -8.18 -11.24
CA ASN A 132 -20.37 -9.07 -11.68
C ASN A 132 -21.76 -8.48 -11.36
N ARG A 133 -21.94 -7.89 -10.17
CA ARG A 133 -23.18 -7.20 -9.79
C ARG A 133 -23.47 -6.01 -10.71
N HIS A 134 -22.45 -5.20 -11.01
CA HIS A 134 -22.61 -4.03 -11.88
C HIS A 134 -22.96 -4.42 -13.31
N GLN A 135 -22.32 -5.46 -13.84
CA GLN A 135 -22.64 -6.01 -15.16
C GLN A 135 -24.08 -6.53 -15.21
N THR A 136 -24.50 -7.26 -14.18
CA THR A 136 -25.87 -7.80 -14.07
C THR A 136 -26.89 -6.66 -14.07
N LEU A 137 -26.70 -5.63 -13.24
CA LEU A 137 -27.57 -4.44 -13.20
C LEU A 137 -27.64 -3.71 -14.55
N ARG A 138 -26.51 -3.53 -15.23
CA ARG A 138 -26.47 -2.94 -16.57
C ARG A 138 -27.29 -3.75 -17.59
N GLN A 139 -27.25 -5.08 -17.53
CA GLN A 139 -28.04 -5.94 -18.41
C GLN A 139 -29.54 -5.83 -18.12
N TYR A 140 -29.95 -5.80 -16.84
CA TYR A 140 -31.36 -5.60 -16.47
C TYR A 140 -31.90 -4.24 -16.93
N LEU A 141 -31.15 -3.15 -16.72
CA LEU A 141 -31.55 -1.80 -17.15
C LEU A 141 -31.66 -1.66 -18.68
N LYS A 142 -30.85 -2.40 -19.43
CA LYS A 142 -30.96 -2.45 -20.90
C LYS A 142 -32.21 -3.20 -21.38
N ARG A 143 -32.63 -4.25 -20.66
CA ARG A 143 -33.82 -5.05 -21.01
C ARG A 143 -35.14 -4.40 -20.61
N GLY A 144 -35.17 -3.57 -19.56
CA GLY A 144 -36.38 -2.87 -19.10
C GLY A 144 -36.73 -1.57 -19.84
N ARG A 145 -36.02 -1.24 -20.93
CA ARG A 145 -36.26 -0.07 -21.80
C ARG A 145 -36.85 -0.44 -23.18
N GLY A 146 -37.28 -1.69 -23.36
CA GLY A 146 -37.94 -2.19 -24.57
C GLY A 146 -39.45 -2.26 -24.40
#